data_AF-A0A1G2BF95-F1
#
_entry.id   AF-A0A1G2BF95-F1
#
_cell.length_a   1.000
_cell.length_b   1.000
_cell.length_c   1.000
_cell.angle_alpha   90.00
_cell.angle_beta   90.00
_cell.angle_gamma   90.00
#
_symmetry.space_group_name_H-M   'P 1'
#
loop_
_entity.id
_entity.type
_entity.pdbx_description
1 polymer ?
#
loop_
_entity_poly.entity_id
_entity_poly.type
_entity_poly.pdbx_seq_one_letter_code
_entity_poly.pdbx_strand_id
1 'polypeptide(L)'
;MKQKSDSHEKNRYLVLFLIILTIGLVLIFLGVNANRNNSTPNITNVNVNVNSETRSVNTENTNEDRAEIVTEDQKAQFALEAFFSALTDKKYTGALTLFAPNEWETMSSFVDEDERNDHIKVLQAYCERVQTCLPVKILSIARTANDSSFEYVAQVQFIAENGDPYVLGPCCGATEEEMPSQDIFEYHVKLMNGGYKVITPPVYNP
;
A
#
# COMPACT_ATOMS: atom_id res chain seq x y z
N MET A 1 0.35 10.72 -64.48
CA MET A 1 -1.04 10.82 -63.96
C MET A 1 -1.35 9.63 -63.06
N LYS A 2 -1.18 9.76 -61.73
CA LYS A 2 -1.84 8.88 -60.75
C LYS A 2 -1.69 9.47 -59.34
N GLN A 3 -2.67 10.26 -58.91
CA GLN A 3 -2.82 10.70 -57.53
C GLN A 3 -4.29 11.05 -57.29
N LYS A 4 -5.08 10.06 -56.84
CA LYS A 4 -6.40 10.28 -56.23
C LYS A 4 -6.88 9.00 -55.55
N SER A 5 -6.37 8.67 -54.36
CA SER A 5 -6.95 7.59 -53.54
C SER A 5 -6.53 7.63 -52.05
N ASP A 6 -6.45 8.81 -51.42
CA ASP A 6 -6.09 8.89 -49.99
C ASP A 6 -7.10 9.62 -49.10
N SER A 7 -8.22 10.11 -49.67
CA SER A 7 -9.18 10.92 -48.90
C SER A 7 -10.29 10.09 -48.25
N HIS A 8 -10.40 8.79 -48.53
CA HIS A 8 -11.56 7.99 -48.09
C HIS A 8 -11.31 7.19 -46.79
N GLU A 9 -10.05 7.04 -46.37
CA GLU A 9 -9.71 6.21 -45.19
C GLU A 9 -9.80 7.00 -43.87
N LYS A 10 -9.47 8.29 -43.88
CA LYS A 10 -9.50 9.16 -42.69
C LYS A 10 -10.90 9.35 -42.10
N ASN A 11 -11.95 9.27 -42.91
CA ASN A 11 -13.33 9.41 -42.43
C ASN A 11 -13.85 8.17 -41.70
N ARG A 12 -13.27 6.98 -41.90
CA ARG A 12 -13.74 5.76 -41.21
C ARG A 12 -13.33 5.74 -39.74
N TYR A 13 -12.15 6.26 -39.43
CA TYR A 13 -11.65 6.34 -38.06
C TYR A 13 -12.39 7.37 -37.20
N LEU A 14 -12.79 8.51 -37.79
CA LEU A 14 -13.53 9.56 -37.07
C LEU A 14 -14.90 9.06 -36.60
N VAL A 15 -15.61 8.29 -37.43
CA VAL A 15 -16.94 7.75 -37.09
C VAL A 15 -16.84 6.68 -36.00
N LEU A 16 -15.84 5.79 -36.05
CA LEU A 16 -15.61 4.78 -35.01
C LEU A 16 -15.26 5.42 -33.66
N PHE A 17 -14.46 6.49 -33.66
CA PHE A 17 -14.09 7.20 -32.43
C PHE A 17 -15.30 7.85 -31.74
N LEU A 18 -16.23 8.43 -32.50
CA LEU A 18 -17.45 9.04 -31.98
C LEU A 18 -18.43 7.99 -31.40
N ILE A 19 -18.50 6.79 -31.97
CA ILE A 19 -19.35 5.70 -31.45
C ILE A 19 -18.81 5.18 -30.10
N ILE A 20 -17.49 5.01 -29.96
CA ILE A 20 -16.88 4.53 -28.71
C ILE A 20 -17.08 5.56 -27.56
N LEU A 21 -16.96 6.85 -27.88
CA LEU A 21 -17.11 7.93 -26.90
C LEU A 21 -18.54 8.03 -26.34
N THR A 22 -19.56 7.75 -27.17
CA THR A 22 -20.96 7.75 -26.72
C THR A 22 -21.32 6.54 -25.87
N ILE A 23 -20.76 5.35 -26.15
CA ILE A 23 -20.97 4.15 -25.33
C ILE A 23 -20.32 4.29 -23.95
N GLY A 24 -19.12 4.89 -23.88
CA GLY A 24 -18.42 5.12 -22.60
C GLY A 24 -19.18 6.06 -21.64
N LEU A 25 -19.83 7.10 -22.17
CA LEU A 25 -20.60 8.05 -21.37
C LEU A 25 -21.88 7.47 -20.76
N VAL A 26 -22.52 6.51 -21.43
CA VAL A 26 -23.76 5.87 -20.92
C VAL A 26 -23.47 4.93 -19.74
N LEU A 27 -22.29 4.30 -19.69
CA LEU A 27 -21.91 3.42 -18.58
C LEU A 27 -21.56 4.17 -17.29
N ILE A 28 -21.18 5.46 -17.36
CA ILE A 28 -20.90 6.28 -16.18
C ILE A 28 -22.19 6.67 -15.44
N PHE A 29 -23.33 6.73 -16.13
CA PHE A 29 -24.61 7.13 -15.51
C PHE A 29 -25.40 5.99 -14.86
N LEU A 30 -25.01 4.71 -15.02
CA LEU A 30 -25.82 3.57 -14.55
C LEU A 30 -25.22 2.73 -13.40
N GLY A 31 -24.09 3.11 -12.81
CA GLY A 31 -23.60 2.46 -11.59
C GLY A 31 -22.62 3.40 -10.88
N VAL A 32 -22.77 3.72 -9.60
CA VAL A 32 -22.75 2.81 -8.48
C VAL A 32 -23.52 3.43 -7.31
N ASN A 33 -24.62 2.80 -6.90
CA ASN A 33 -25.24 3.03 -5.59
C ASN A 33 -24.75 1.91 -4.66
N ALA A 34 -23.58 2.10 -4.04
CA ALA A 34 -23.03 1.15 -3.07
C ALA A 34 -23.50 1.54 -1.66
N ASN A 35 -24.48 0.77 -1.21
CA ASN A 35 -25.03 0.70 0.13
C ASN A 35 -23.94 0.55 1.20
N ARG A 36 -23.73 1.57 2.05
CA ARG A 36 -22.86 1.50 3.25
C ARG A 36 -23.69 1.00 4.44
N ASN A 37 -23.57 -0.28 4.75
CA ASN A 37 -24.01 -0.83 6.04
C ASN A 37 -22.88 -0.61 7.06
N ASN A 38 -22.97 0.49 7.83
CA ASN A 38 -22.13 0.70 9.01
C ASN A 38 -22.49 -0.33 10.09
N SER A 39 -21.60 -1.30 10.31
CA SER A 39 -21.60 -2.11 11.52
C SER A 39 -20.64 -1.46 12.52
N THR A 40 -21.19 -0.76 13.51
CA THR A 40 -20.44 -0.30 14.68
C THR A 40 -20.11 -1.49 15.58
N PRO A 41 -18.86 -1.66 16.04
CA PRO A 41 -18.54 -2.65 17.07
C PRO A 41 -19.08 -2.17 18.43
N ASN A 42 -19.79 -3.09 19.09
CA ASN A 42 -20.34 -2.97 20.43
C ASN A 42 -19.19 -2.99 21.45
N ILE A 43 -18.85 -1.82 22.02
CA ILE A 43 -17.88 -1.71 23.12
C ILE A 43 -18.62 -2.06 24.42
N THR A 44 -18.35 -3.25 24.95
CA THR A 44 -18.72 -3.65 26.30
C THR A 44 -17.99 -2.78 27.33
N ASN A 45 -18.78 -2.02 28.09
CA ASN A 45 -18.34 -1.16 29.18
C ASN A 45 -17.64 -1.97 30.29
N VAL A 46 -16.37 -1.64 30.57
CA VAL A 46 -15.69 -2.05 31.80
C VAL A 46 -16.09 -1.07 32.91
N ASN A 47 -16.72 -1.60 33.95
CA ASN A 47 -17.20 -0.87 35.11
C ASN A 47 -16.04 -0.62 36.08
N VAL A 48 -15.50 0.60 36.10
CA VAL A 48 -14.51 1.03 37.10
C VAL A 48 -15.24 1.85 38.17
N ASN A 49 -15.33 1.27 39.36
CA ASN A 49 -15.86 1.89 40.57
C ASN A 49 -14.83 2.90 41.12
N VAL A 50 -15.14 4.20 41.04
CA VAL A 50 -14.35 5.29 41.68
C VAL A 50 -15.26 6.06 42.63
N ASN A 51 -14.85 6.08 43.90
CA ASN A 51 -15.52 6.77 44.98
C ASN A 51 -15.51 8.30 44.80
N SER A 52 -16.61 8.88 45.23
CA SER A 52 -17.04 10.28 45.21
C SER A 52 -16.15 11.25 45.97
N GLU A 53 -15.84 12.38 45.33
CA GLU A 53 -15.76 13.68 46.02
C GLU A 53 -16.27 14.80 45.11
N THR A 54 -17.29 15.48 45.61
CA THR A 54 -18.14 16.43 44.89
C THR A 54 -17.42 17.76 44.67
N ARG A 55 -17.14 18.13 43.42
CA ARG A 55 -16.89 19.52 43.03
C ARG A 55 -17.58 19.81 41.70
N SER A 56 -18.67 20.56 41.79
CA SER A 56 -19.44 21.07 40.65
C SER A 56 -18.59 22.02 39.82
N VAL A 57 -18.12 21.54 38.67
CA VAL A 57 -17.58 22.37 37.58
C VAL A 57 -18.58 22.28 36.44
N ASN A 58 -19.10 23.43 36.03
CA ASN A 58 -19.97 23.55 34.86
C ASN A 58 -19.16 23.17 33.61
N THR A 59 -19.44 22.00 33.06
CA THR A 59 -18.96 21.59 31.73
C THR A 59 -20.11 21.78 30.76
N GLU A 60 -20.13 22.92 30.08
CA GLU A 60 -20.90 23.07 28.86
C GLU A 60 -20.30 22.13 27.81
N ASN A 61 -21.07 21.08 27.53
CA ASN A 61 -20.88 20.16 26.41
C ASN A 61 -20.98 20.94 25.09
N THR A 62 -19.83 21.30 24.52
CA THR A 62 -19.69 21.43 23.06
C THR A 62 -18.96 20.19 22.55
N ASN A 63 -19.71 19.10 22.41
CA ASN A 63 -19.36 17.96 21.57
C ASN A 63 -19.48 18.40 20.10
N GLU A 64 -18.52 19.18 19.65
CA GLU A 64 -18.32 19.51 18.24
C GLU A 64 -17.06 18.76 17.78
N ASP A 65 -17.31 17.56 17.26
CA ASP A 65 -16.55 16.80 16.27
C ASP A 65 -15.11 17.30 15.98
N ARG A 66 -14.18 17.05 16.91
CA ARG A 66 -12.76 17.32 16.70
C ARG A 66 -12.20 16.25 15.78
N ALA A 67 -12.29 16.48 14.47
CA ALA A 67 -11.59 15.67 13.47
C ALA A 67 -10.11 15.52 13.88
N GLU A 68 -9.69 14.27 14.10
CA GLU A 68 -8.32 13.94 14.47
C GLU A 68 -7.38 14.41 13.35
N ILE A 69 -6.43 15.30 13.70
CA ILE A 69 -5.44 15.80 12.73
C ILE A 69 -4.42 14.68 12.52
N VAL A 70 -4.57 13.94 11.42
CA VAL A 70 -3.60 12.92 11.02
C VAL A 70 -2.33 13.59 10.51
N THR A 71 -1.20 13.31 11.16
CA THR A 71 0.12 13.85 10.82
C THR A 71 0.71 13.15 9.58
N GLU A 72 1.75 13.74 8.99
CA GLU A 72 2.39 13.18 7.79
C GLU A 72 3.13 11.85 8.07
N ASP A 73 3.72 11.70 9.24
CA ASP A 73 4.29 10.42 9.71
C ASP A 73 3.22 9.34 9.87
N GLN A 74 2.04 9.67 10.41
CA GLN A 74 0.92 8.73 10.47
C GLN A 74 0.43 8.32 9.08
N LYS A 75 0.37 9.24 8.12
CA LYS A 75 0.02 8.90 6.72
C LYS A 75 1.06 7.99 6.07
N ALA A 76 2.34 8.23 6.30
CA ALA A 76 3.41 7.35 5.81
C ALA A 76 3.31 5.95 6.45
N GLN A 77 3.07 5.89 7.76
CA GLN A 77 2.85 4.66 8.51
C GLN A 77 1.66 3.86 7.93
N PHE A 78 0.51 4.51 7.74
CA PHE A 78 -0.68 3.86 7.18
C PHE A 78 -0.45 3.34 5.76
N ALA A 79 0.31 4.04 4.92
CA ALA A 79 0.64 3.56 3.58
C ALA A 79 1.48 2.27 3.62
N LEU A 80 2.44 2.19 4.55
CA LEU A 80 3.30 1.01 4.73
C LEU A 80 2.50 -0.19 5.26
N GLU A 81 1.68 0.02 6.28
CA GLU A 81 0.79 -1.02 6.82
C GLU A 81 -0.21 -1.51 5.77
N ALA A 82 -0.84 -0.59 5.03
CA ALA A 82 -1.79 -0.92 3.98
C ALA A 82 -1.13 -1.67 2.82
N PHE A 83 0.12 -1.37 2.48
CA PHE A 83 0.86 -2.10 1.45
C PHE A 83 1.05 -3.56 1.86
N PHE A 84 1.60 -3.82 3.05
CA PHE A 84 1.83 -5.17 3.53
C PHE A 84 0.54 -5.95 3.82
N SER A 85 -0.50 -5.27 4.30
CA SER A 85 -1.84 -5.85 4.41
C SER A 85 -2.37 -6.29 3.05
N ALA A 86 -2.23 -5.46 2.00
CA ALA A 86 -2.66 -5.82 0.66
C ALA A 86 -1.85 -7.00 0.08
N LEU A 87 -0.54 -7.08 0.34
CA LEU A 87 0.29 -8.22 -0.04
C LEU A 87 -0.15 -9.51 0.65
N THR A 88 -0.38 -9.45 1.96
CA THR A 88 -0.83 -10.60 2.77
C THR A 88 -2.19 -11.11 2.28
N ASP A 89 -3.10 -10.20 1.94
CA ASP A 89 -4.42 -10.51 1.40
C ASP A 89 -4.42 -10.90 -0.09
N LYS A 90 -3.24 -11.00 -0.73
CA LYS A 90 -3.07 -11.24 -2.18
C LYS A 90 -3.80 -10.23 -3.07
N LYS A 91 -4.01 -9.01 -2.58
CA LYS A 91 -4.64 -7.89 -3.30
C LYS A 91 -3.58 -7.09 -4.07
N TYR A 92 -2.88 -7.75 -5.00
CA TYR A 92 -1.71 -7.16 -5.69
C TYR A 92 -2.03 -5.89 -6.48
N THR A 93 -3.21 -5.77 -7.09
CA THR A 93 -3.64 -4.53 -7.74
C THR A 93 -3.68 -3.35 -6.75
N GLY A 94 -4.20 -3.59 -5.53
CA GLY A 94 -4.24 -2.59 -4.46
C GLY A 94 -2.84 -2.28 -3.92
N ALA A 95 -2.02 -3.31 -3.70
CA ALA A 95 -0.63 -3.15 -3.28
C ALA A 95 0.18 -2.29 -4.27
N LEU A 96 -0.02 -2.49 -5.58
CA LEU A 96 0.64 -1.69 -6.63
C LEU A 96 0.25 -0.20 -6.58
N THR A 97 -0.94 0.14 -6.06
CA THR A 97 -1.30 1.54 -5.81
C THR A 97 -0.53 2.16 -4.65
N LEU A 98 0.11 1.38 -3.80
CA LEU A 98 0.88 1.84 -2.63
C LEU A 98 2.39 1.66 -2.81
N PHE A 99 2.82 1.11 -3.95
CA PHE A 99 4.20 0.69 -4.19
C PHE A 99 4.78 1.36 -5.43
N ALA A 100 5.99 1.90 -5.28
CA ALA A 100 6.72 2.58 -6.35
C ALA A 100 8.23 2.32 -6.18
N PRO A 101 8.69 1.08 -6.40
CA PRO A 101 10.09 0.75 -6.22
C PRO A 101 10.95 1.55 -7.20
N ASN A 102 12.18 1.86 -6.78
CA ASN A 102 13.14 2.51 -7.69
C ASN A 102 13.47 1.60 -8.88
N GLU A 103 13.50 0.29 -8.66
CA GLU A 103 13.86 -0.71 -9.67
C GLU A 103 12.99 -1.97 -9.53
N TRP A 104 12.51 -2.48 -10.67
CA TRP A 104 11.75 -3.74 -10.73
C TRP A 104 12.63 -4.96 -10.99
N GLU A 105 13.89 -4.76 -11.41
CA GLU A 105 14.77 -5.80 -11.97
C GLU A 105 14.90 -7.04 -11.08
N THR A 106 15.13 -6.85 -9.78
CA THR A 106 15.24 -7.97 -8.83
C THR A 106 13.95 -8.79 -8.76
N MET A 107 12.78 -8.15 -8.72
CA MET A 107 11.49 -8.84 -8.66
C MET A 107 11.11 -9.44 -10.03
N SER A 108 11.51 -8.82 -11.13
CA SER A 108 11.25 -9.32 -12.48
C SER A 108 12.03 -10.59 -12.82
N SER A 109 13.01 -10.99 -12.00
CA SER A 109 13.73 -12.26 -12.16
C SER A 109 12.89 -13.50 -11.85
N PHE A 110 11.73 -13.32 -11.21
CA PHE A 110 10.80 -14.41 -10.83
C PHE A 110 9.74 -14.71 -11.87
N VAL A 111 9.74 -14.00 -13.01
CA VAL A 111 8.81 -14.21 -14.12
C VAL A 111 9.53 -14.34 -15.45
N ASP A 112 8.84 -14.87 -16.45
CA ASP A 112 9.34 -14.97 -17.81
C ASP A 112 9.52 -13.58 -18.45
N GLU A 113 10.40 -13.49 -19.46
CA GLU A 113 10.82 -12.21 -20.05
C GLU A 113 9.64 -11.40 -20.63
N ASP A 114 8.65 -12.07 -21.22
CA ASP A 114 7.45 -11.45 -21.80
C ASP A 114 6.45 -10.95 -20.73
N GLU A 115 6.60 -11.38 -19.47
CA GLU A 115 5.75 -10.98 -18.34
C GLU A 115 6.35 -9.87 -17.49
N ARG A 116 7.63 -9.51 -17.68
CA ARG A 116 8.35 -8.54 -16.81
C ARG A 116 7.73 -7.14 -16.74
N ASN A 117 6.94 -6.76 -17.75
CA ASN A 117 6.23 -5.47 -17.78
C ASN A 117 4.84 -5.51 -17.10
N ASP A 118 4.36 -6.69 -16.73
CA ASP A 118 3.15 -6.86 -15.92
C ASP A 118 3.54 -6.81 -14.45
N HIS A 119 3.61 -5.59 -13.90
CA HIS A 119 4.03 -5.37 -12.51
C HIS A 119 3.13 -6.07 -11.48
N ILE A 120 1.88 -6.39 -11.83
CA ILE A 120 1.00 -7.18 -10.96
C ILE A 120 1.50 -8.61 -10.90
N LYS A 121 1.78 -9.23 -12.06
CA LYS A 121 2.36 -10.58 -12.12
C LYS A 121 3.73 -10.65 -11.46
N VAL A 122 4.59 -9.65 -11.71
CA VAL A 122 5.92 -9.57 -11.09
C VAL A 122 5.80 -9.54 -9.57
N LEU A 123 4.96 -8.66 -9.01
CA LEU A 123 4.78 -8.55 -7.56
C LEU A 123 4.14 -9.82 -6.95
N GLN A 124 3.20 -10.43 -7.66
CA GLN A 124 2.60 -11.71 -7.27
C GLN A 124 3.66 -12.82 -7.21
N ALA A 125 4.38 -13.05 -8.32
CA ALA A 125 5.39 -14.11 -8.42
C ALA A 125 6.50 -13.90 -7.38
N TYR A 126 6.91 -12.65 -7.17
CA TYR A 126 7.86 -12.31 -6.11
C TYR A 126 7.34 -12.75 -4.74
N CYS A 127 6.14 -12.32 -4.35
CA CYS A 127 5.56 -12.66 -3.06
C CYS A 127 5.25 -14.15 -2.86
N GLU A 128 4.99 -14.90 -3.93
CA GLU A 128 4.81 -16.36 -3.85
C GLU A 128 6.14 -17.08 -3.62
N ARG A 129 7.26 -16.45 -3.98
CA ARG A 129 8.60 -17.02 -3.85
C ARG A 129 9.33 -16.59 -2.59
N VAL A 130 9.08 -15.36 -2.11
CA VAL A 130 9.67 -14.84 -0.87
C VAL A 130 8.75 -15.06 0.34
N GLN A 131 9.32 -15.23 1.53
CA GLN A 131 8.57 -15.47 2.77
C GLN A 131 8.25 -14.19 3.55
N THR A 132 8.39 -13.01 2.92
CA THR A 132 8.41 -11.70 3.60
C THR A 132 7.28 -10.78 3.15
N CYS A 133 6.35 -11.27 2.34
CA CYS A 133 5.07 -10.59 2.06
C CYS A 133 4.07 -10.84 3.20
N LEU A 134 4.51 -10.52 4.43
CA LEU A 134 3.83 -10.76 5.70
C LEU A 134 3.29 -9.46 6.30
N PRO A 135 2.36 -9.53 7.28
CA PRO A 135 2.02 -8.37 8.10
C PRO A 135 3.25 -7.77 8.76
N VAL A 136 3.24 -6.46 8.95
CA VAL A 136 4.33 -5.74 9.61
C VAL A 136 3.86 -5.07 10.89
N LYS A 137 4.76 -5.04 11.88
CA LYS A 137 4.70 -4.16 13.04
C LYS A 137 5.74 -3.06 12.84
N ILE A 138 5.28 -1.81 12.82
CA ILE A 138 6.18 -0.65 12.70
C ILE A 138 6.71 -0.32 14.10
N LEU A 139 8.03 -0.43 14.28
CA LEU A 139 8.71 -0.16 15.55
C LEU A 139 9.03 1.33 15.71
N SER A 140 9.42 1.97 14.61
CA SER A 140 9.68 3.39 14.54
C SER A 140 9.51 3.88 13.10
N ILE A 141 9.18 5.15 12.96
CA ILE A 141 9.19 5.85 11.67
C ILE A 141 9.72 7.26 11.89
N ALA A 142 10.66 7.68 11.05
CA ALA A 142 11.28 8.99 11.15
C ALA A 142 11.45 9.60 9.76
N ARG A 143 11.27 10.92 9.67
CA ARG A 143 11.56 11.65 8.44
C ARG A 143 13.06 11.66 8.20
N THR A 144 13.48 11.42 6.96
CA THR A 144 14.87 11.64 6.55
C THR A 144 15.24 13.11 6.68
N ALA A 145 16.51 13.40 6.99
CA ALA A 145 17.03 14.77 7.11
C ALA A 145 16.99 15.57 5.78
N ASN A 146 16.61 14.93 4.67
CA ASN A 146 16.41 15.62 3.41
C ASN A 146 14.98 16.19 3.35
N ASP A 147 14.83 17.45 3.78
CA ASP A 147 13.54 18.11 3.93
C ASP A 147 12.71 18.20 2.63
N SER A 148 13.34 18.06 1.47
CA SER A 148 12.68 18.22 0.17
C SER A 148 11.88 17.00 -0.30
N SER A 149 12.21 15.78 0.16
CA SER A 149 11.69 14.54 -0.42
C SER A 149 10.46 13.97 0.27
N PHE A 150 10.06 14.50 1.44
CA PHE A 150 9.00 13.92 2.29
C PHE A 150 9.14 12.39 2.41
N GLU A 151 10.38 11.95 2.61
CA GLU A 151 10.75 10.55 2.71
C GLU A 151 10.95 10.17 4.17
N TYR A 152 10.42 9.00 4.52
CA TYR A 152 10.44 8.42 5.86
C TYR A 152 11.15 7.09 5.82
N VAL A 153 11.92 6.83 6.87
CA VAL A 153 12.55 5.54 7.14
C VAL A 153 11.82 4.91 8.31
N ALA A 154 11.33 3.70 8.11
CA ALA A 154 10.65 2.91 9.11
C ALA A 154 11.47 1.67 9.47
N GLN A 155 11.55 1.35 10.75
CA GLN A 155 12.05 0.06 11.24
C GLN A 155 10.85 -0.85 11.48
N VAL A 156 10.81 -2.01 10.83
CA VAL A 156 9.67 -2.93 10.88
C VAL A 156 10.09 -4.33 11.31
N GLN A 157 9.18 -5.02 11.98
CA GLN A 157 9.23 -6.47 12.19
C GLN A 157 8.14 -7.12 11.36
N PHE A 158 8.47 -8.16 10.59
CA PHE A 158 7.45 -9.01 9.97
C PHE A 158 6.86 -9.95 11.02
N ILE A 159 5.56 -10.20 10.94
CA ILE A 159 4.84 -11.08 11.86
C ILE A 159 4.47 -12.35 11.08
N ALA A 160 5.02 -13.49 11.51
CA ALA A 160 4.73 -14.78 10.93
C ALA A 160 3.29 -15.24 11.26
N GLU A 161 2.82 -16.30 10.60
CA GLU A 161 1.45 -16.81 10.78
C GLU A 161 1.15 -17.24 12.23
N ASN A 162 2.19 -17.63 12.99
CA ASN A 162 2.07 -18.00 14.40
C ASN A 162 2.04 -16.80 15.36
N GLY A 163 2.20 -15.57 14.84
CA GLY A 163 2.24 -14.32 15.60
C GLY A 163 3.62 -13.91 16.11
N ASP A 164 4.65 -14.74 15.91
CA ASP A 164 6.02 -14.41 16.32
C ASP A 164 6.69 -13.50 15.27
N PRO A 165 7.72 -12.72 15.66
CA PRO A 165 8.57 -12.02 14.71
C PRO A 165 9.25 -13.00 13.74
N TYR A 166 9.21 -12.70 12.45
CA TYR A 166 10.02 -13.39 11.45
C TYR A 166 11.50 -13.08 11.65
N VAL A 167 12.32 -14.11 11.64
CA VAL A 167 13.78 -13.98 11.74
C VAL A 167 14.39 -14.47 10.43
N LEU A 168 15.09 -13.57 9.73
CA LEU A 168 15.92 -13.90 8.60
C LEU A 168 17.26 -14.44 9.12
N GLY A 169 17.46 -15.74 9.02
CA GLY A 169 18.72 -16.39 9.39
C GLY A 169 19.75 -16.44 8.25
N PRO A 170 20.88 -17.13 8.47
CA PRO A 170 21.90 -17.39 7.46
C PRO A 170 21.32 -18.09 6.22
N CYS A 171 21.79 -17.69 5.04
CA CYS A 171 21.38 -18.23 3.75
C CYS A 171 22.63 -18.65 2.95
N CYS A 172 22.43 -19.44 1.89
CA CYS A 172 23.49 -19.78 0.93
C CYS A 172 24.74 -20.47 1.54
N GLY A 173 24.60 -21.16 2.66
CA GLY A 173 25.69 -21.86 3.35
C GLY A 173 26.56 -20.97 4.25
N ALA A 174 26.20 -19.70 4.45
CA ALA A 174 26.83 -18.84 5.44
C ALA A 174 26.52 -19.32 6.87
N THR A 175 27.43 -19.03 7.79
CA THR A 175 27.25 -19.22 9.24
C THR A 175 26.60 -18.00 9.90
N GLU A 176 26.10 -18.14 11.13
CA GLU A 176 25.59 -17.00 11.93
C GLU A 176 26.66 -15.94 12.21
N GLU A 177 27.93 -16.32 12.22
CA GLU A 177 29.04 -15.38 12.40
C GLU A 177 29.26 -14.53 11.14
N GLU A 178 29.05 -15.11 9.96
CA GLU A 178 29.21 -14.45 8.66
C GLU A 178 27.96 -13.64 8.26
N MET A 179 26.77 -14.15 8.59
CA MET A 179 25.51 -13.46 8.35
C MET A 179 24.58 -13.64 9.56
N PRO A 180 24.69 -12.76 10.57
CA PRO A 180 23.86 -12.82 11.76
C PRO A 180 22.38 -12.71 11.42
N SER A 181 21.57 -13.45 12.17
CA SER A 181 20.12 -13.37 12.10
C SER A 181 19.59 -11.94 12.31
N GLN A 182 18.56 -11.56 11.54
CA GLN A 182 17.91 -10.23 11.60
C GLN A 182 16.39 -10.39 11.68
N ASP A 183 15.75 -9.64 12.58
CA ASP A 183 14.30 -9.58 12.71
C ASP A 183 13.72 -8.17 12.50
N ILE A 184 14.58 -7.15 12.40
CA ILE A 184 14.22 -5.76 12.14
C ILE A 184 14.72 -5.37 10.76
N PHE A 185 13.84 -4.79 9.95
CA PHE A 185 14.11 -4.43 8.57
C PHE A 185 13.78 -2.95 8.32
N GLU A 186 14.58 -2.31 7.46
CA GLU A 186 14.40 -0.91 7.11
C GLU A 186 13.53 -0.75 5.85
N TYR A 187 12.54 0.14 5.92
CA TYR A 187 11.64 0.46 4.81
C TYR A 187 11.58 1.96 4.56
N HIS A 188 11.57 2.32 3.27
CA HIS A 188 11.43 3.69 2.83
C HIS A 188 10.02 3.94 2.30
N VAL A 189 9.43 5.05 2.76
CA VAL A 189 8.12 5.53 2.33
C VAL A 189 8.24 6.98 1.88
N LYS A 190 7.72 7.31 0.71
CA LYS A 190 7.90 8.63 0.08
C LYS A 190 6.59 9.21 -0.41
N LEU A 191 6.38 10.52 -0.21
CA LEU A 191 5.25 11.22 -0.80
C LEU A 191 5.47 11.38 -2.32
N MET A 192 4.55 10.83 -3.12
CA MET A 192 4.60 10.88 -4.58
C MET A 192 3.20 11.13 -5.14
N ASN A 193 3.04 12.14 -6.00
CA ASN A 193 1.76 12.47 -6.63
C ASN A 193 0.60 12.64 -5.63
N GLY A 194 0.89 13.19 -4.44
CA GLY A 194 -0.10 13.44 -3.39
C GLY A 194 -0.43 12.25 -2.48
N GLY A 195 0.28 11.11 -2.61
CA GLY A 195 0.11 9.96 -1.70
C GLY A 195 1.44 9.32 -1.31
N TYR A 196 1.51 8.78 -0.10
CA TYR A 196 2.68 8.02 0.35
C TYR A 196 2.77 6.67 -0.36
N LYS A 197 3.97 6.33 -0.83
CA LYS A 197 4.29 5.07 -1.51
C LYS A 197 5.47 4.41 -0.81
N VAL A 198 5.40 3.10 -0.65
CA VAL A 198 6.54 2.27 -0.27
C VAL A 198 7.47 2.17 -1.48
N ILE A 199 8.75 2.41 -1.29
CA ILE A 199 9.76 2.35 -2.36
C ILE A 199 10.81 1.25 -2.14
N THR A 200 10.80 0.62 -0.96
CA THR A 200 11.60 -0.58 -0.65
C THR A 200 10.78 -1.84 -0.97
N PRO A 201 11.28 -2.78 -1.78
CA PRO A 201 10.59 -4.05 -2.04
C PRO A 201 10.54 -4.94 -0.78
N PRO A 202 9.61 -5.92 -0.71
CA PRO A 202 9.63 -6.94 0.35
C PRO A 202 11.01 -7.63 0.43
N VAL A 203 11.47 -7.96 1.64
CA VAL A 203 12.84 -8.47 1.86
C VAL A 203 13.08 -9.77 1.11
N TYR A 204 14.11 -9.84 0.29
CA TYR A 204 14.45 -11.08 -0.40
C TYR A 204 15.11 -12.08 0.56
N ASN A 205 14.64 -13.33 0.54
CA ASN A 205 15.31 -14.45 1.20
C ASN A 205 15.55 -15.56 0.14
N PRO A 206 16.81 -15.76 -0.33
CA PRO A 206 17.17 -16.72 -1.37
C PRO A 206 17.04 -18.20 -0.97
#